data_AF-A0AAV2NG10-F1
#
_entry.id   AF-A0AAV2NG10-F1
#
_cell.length_a   1.000
_cell.length_b   1.000
_cell.length_c   1.000
_cell.angle_alpha   90.00
_cell.angle_beta   90.00
_cell.angle_gamma   90.00
#
_symmetry.space_group_name_H-M   'P 1'
#
loop_
_entity.id
_entity.type
_entity.pdbx_description
1 polymer ?
#
loop_
_entity_poly.entity_id
_entity_poly.type
_entity_poly.pdbx_seq_one_letter_code
_entity_poly.pdbx_strand_id
1 'polypeptide(L)'
;MAYVKLVVIFILGIFYLEGIYGHGMLMEPVNRGSAWRKGFKTPINYDDDGNYCGGLFVQKSNGGKCGLCGDDYKMPQPRPNENGGKYGTGTIVKTYKPGQMIELVARITANHMGFFQYSICPLNHGKELETEECFAKYPLKMEDGSDRYVLKSSNRGDYKMNAYLPKDLTCEHCVLRWEYVAGNNWGKCEDGTNKQGCGPQETFKSCSDISIA
;
A
#
# COMPACT_ATOMS: atom_id res chain seq x y z
N MET A 1 17.69 -30.63 39.22
CA MET A 1 16.39 -30.70 38.51
C MET A 1 15.68 -29.34 38.37
N ALA A 2 15.87 -28.37 39.27
CA ALA A 2 15.25 -27.03 39.13
C ALA A 2 15.88 -26.17 38.01
N TYR A 3 17.20 -26.25 37.82
CA TYR A 3 17.91 -25.48 36.79
C TYR A 3 17.53 -25.86 35.35
N VAL A 4 17.27 -27.14 35.08
CA VAL A 4 16.86 -27.61 33.74
C VAL A 4 15.44 -27.11 33.38
N LYS A 5 14.54 -27.02 34.36
CA LYS A 5 13.20 -26.45 34.15
C LYS A 5 13.22 -24.95 33.84
N LEU A 6 14.11 -24.20 34.48
CA LEU A 6 14.27 -22.76 34.25
C LEU A 6 14.83 -22.44 32.85
N VAL A 7 15.78 -23.24 32.35
CA VAL A 7 16.33 -23.07 30.99
C VAL A 7 15.30 -23.42 29.91
N VAL A 8 14.47 -24.44 30.12
CA VAL A 8 13.41 -24.82 29.16
C VAL A 8 12.30 -23.75 29.10
N ILE A 9 11.95 -23.12 30.23
CA ILE A 9 10.99 -22.00 30.26
C ILE A 9 11.58 -20.76 29.56
N PHE A 10 12.87 -20.51 29.71
CA PHE A 10 13.53 -19.38 29.04
C PHE A 10 13.66 -19.61 27.51
N ILE A 11 13.90 -20.84 27.06
CA ILE A 11 13.94 -21.20 25.63
C ILE A 11 12.52 -21.17 25.01
N LEU A 12 11.48 -21.56 25.75
CA LEU A 12 10.09 -21.45 25.29
C LEU A 12 9.56 -19.99 25.28
N GLY A 13 10.19 -19.08 26.01
CA GLY A 13 9.82 -17.65 26.04
C GLY A 13 10.39 -16.81 24.89
N ILE A 14 11.34 -17.34 24.11
CA ILE A 14 12.03 -16.60 23.03
C ILE A 14 11.33 -16.78 21.66
N PHE A 15 10.35 -17.67 21.53
CA PHE A 15 9.70 -18.01 20.25
C PHE A 15 8.40 -17.27 19.93
N TYR A 16 8.08 -16.15 20.58
CA TYR A 16 6.87 -15.36 20.29
C TYR A 16 7.14 -13.87 20.06
N LEU A 17 8.12 -13.57 19.20
CA LEU A 17 8.21 -12.28 18.50
C LEU A 17 7.99 -12.49 17.00
N GLU A 18 6.94 -13.22 16.62
CA GLU A 18 6.34 -12.98 15.32
C GLU A 18 5.62 -11.64 15.40
N GLY A 19 6.35 -10.57 15.07
CA GLY A 19 5.74 -9.28 14.78
C GLY A 19 4.87 -9.47 13.55
N ILE A 20 3.58 -9.78 13.73
CA ILE A 20 2.60 -9.78 12.64
C ILE A 20 2.35 -8.31 12.31
N TYR A 21 3.20 -7.73 11.46
CA TYR A 21 3.05 -6.37 10.97
C TYR A 21 2.33 -6.40 9.62
N GLY A 22 1.02 -6.60 9.62
CA GLY A 22 0.19 -6.50 8.43
C GLY A 22 -0.98 -5.55 8.66
N HIS A 23 -1.15 -4.51 7.84
CA HIS A 23 -2.29 -3.59 7.98
C HIS A 23 -2.83 -3.03 6.66
N GLY A 24 -2.61 -3.77 5.57
CA GLY A 24 -3.52 -3.80 4.43
C GLY A 24 -2.85 -3.75 3.07
N MET A 25 -3.65 -4.07 2.05
CA MET A 25 -3.18 -4.18 0.66
C MET A 25 -4.34 -4.04 -0.33
N LEU A 26 -4.05 -3.60 -1.56
CA LEU A 26 -5.04 -3.56 -2.63
C LEU A 26 -5.22 -4.94 -3.27
N MET A 27 -6.45 -5.45 -3.27
CA MET A 27 -6.80 -6.77 -3.80
C MET A 27 -7.57 -6.73 -5.12
N GLU A 28 -8.04 -5.54 -5.53
CA GLU A 28 -8.69 -5.29 -6.82
C GLU A 28 -8.43 -3.83 -7.25
N PRO A 29 -7.75 -3.60 -8.39
CA PRO A 29 -6.90 -4.58 -9.08
C PRO A 29 -5.81 -5.07 -8.14
N VAL A 30 -5.52 -6.38 -8.15
CA VAL A 30 -4.59 -6.99 -7.18
C VAL A 30 -3.18 -6.41 -7.31
N ASN A 31 -2.56 -6.04 -6.19
CA ASN A 31 -1.22 -5.48 -6.17
C ASN A 31 -0.13 -6.55 -6.46
N ARG A 32 1.07 -6.06 -6.79
CA ARG A 32 2.28 -6.85 -7.10
C ARG A 32 2.59 -7.94 -6.06
N GLY A 33 2.62 -7.57 -4.77
CA GLY A 33 2.90 -8.50 -3.67
C GLY A 33 1.81 -9.56 -3.46
N SER A 34 0.57 -9.27 -3.86
CA SER A 34 -0.59 -10.15 -3.68
C SER A 34 -1.01 -10.89 -4.96
N ALA A 35 -0.42 -10.61 -6.11
CA ALA A 35 -0.87 -11.15 -7.40
C ALA A 35 -0.88 -12.69 -7.43
N TRP A 36 0.07 -13.35 -6.74
CA TRP A 36 0.10 -14.80 -6.59
C TRP A 36 -1.17 -15.37 -5.95
N ARG A 37 -1.83 -14.62 -5.04
CA ARG A 37 -3.10 -15.02 -4.40
C ARG A 37 -4.26 -15.11 -5.38
N LYS A 38 -4.14 -14.47 -6.55
CA LYS A 38 -5.12 -14.48 -7.64
C LYS A 38 -4.71 -15.41 -8.79
N GLY A 39 -3.69 -16.24 -8.60
CA GLY A 39 -3.25 -17.25 -9.57
C GLY A 39 -2.29 -16.73 -10.64
N PHE A 40 -1.83 -15.49 -10.55
CA PHE A 40 -0.76 -15.00 -11.42
C PHE A 40 0.55 -15.70 -11.10
N LYS A 41 1.38 -15.94 -12.13
CA LYS A 41 2.72 -16.54 -11.99
C LYS A 41 3.73 -15.49 -11.52
N THR A 42 3.53 -14.92 -10.34
CA THR A 42 4.43 -13.94 -9.71
C THR A 42 5.07 -14.52 -8.44
N PRO A 43 6.20 -13.97 -7.97
CA PRO A 43 6.81 -14.41 -6.72
C PRO A 43 5.86 -14.26 -5.54
N ILE A 44 5.86 -15.26 -4.65
CA ILE A 44 5.02 -15.26 -3.46
C ILE A 44 5.59 -14.29 -2.43
N ASN A 45 4.74 -13.37 -1.97
CA ASN A 45 4.98 -12.58 -0.77
C ASN A 45 3.91 -12.97 0.27
N TYR A 46 4.34 -13.60 1.37
CA TYR A 46 3.43 -13.96 2.47
C TYR A 46 3.12 -12.76 3.39
N ASP A 47 3.93 -11.71 3.32
CA ASP A 47 3.82 -10.44 4.06
C ASP A 47 3.33 -9.32 3.11
N ASP A 48 2.37 -9.65 2.25
CA ASP A 48 1.88 -8.75 1.20
C ASP A 48 0.95 -7.64 1.71
N ASP A 49 0.50 -7.73 2.96
CA ASP A 49 -0.16 -6.66 3.70
C ASP A 49 0.80 -5.84 4.59
N GLY A 50 2.12 -6.09 4.47
CA GLY A 50 3.22 -5.48 5.21
C GLY A 50 3.92 -4.31 4.52
N ASN A 51 3.29 -3.65 3.54
CA ASN A 51 3.92 -2.56 2.77
C ASN A 51 3.77 -1.19 3.45
N TYR A 52 4.33 -1.06 4.66
CA TYR A 52 4.13 0.05 5.62
C TYR A 52 5.30 1.04 5.71
N CYS A 53 6.04 1.24 4.61
CA CYS A 53 7.16 2.19 4.51
C CYS A 53 8.33 1.87 5.45
N GLY A 54 8.47 0.62 5.90
CA GLY A 54 9.41 0.18 6.93
C GLY A 54 8.97 0.47 8.37
N GLY A 55 7.82 1.12 8.56
CA GLY A 55 7.19 1.37 9.86
C GLY A 55 7.20 2.85 10.21
N LEU A 56 6.26 3.29 11.05
CA LEU A 56 6.14 4.70 11.43
C LEU A 56 7.47 5.34 11.87
N PHE A 57 8.27 4.63 12.67
CA PHE A 57 9.57 5.16 13.13
C PHE A 57 10.59 5.29 12.00
N VAL A 58 10.66 4.28 11.11
CA VAL A 58 11.55 4.31 9.94
C VAL A 58 11.11 5.41 8.97
N GLN A 59 9.82 5.52 8.68
CA GLN A 59 9.25 6.59 7.86
C GLN A 59 9.59 7.97 8.44
N LYS A 60 9.45 8.17 9.76
CA LYS A 60 9.87 9.42 10.43
C LYS A 60 11.37 9.68 10.26
N SER A 61 12.22 8.68 10.47
CA SER A 61 13.68 8.78 10.26
C SER A 61 14.06 9.03 8.79
N ASN A 62 13.16 8.72 7.86
CA ASN A 62 13.28 9.04 6.44
C ASN A 62 12.70 10.42 6.08
N GLY A 63 12.35 11.26 7.07
CA GLY A 63 11.76 12.58 6.85
C GLY A 63 10.30 12.51 6.37
N GLY A 64 9.57 11.47 6.76
CA GLY A 64 8.19 11.21 6.33
C GLY A 64 8.09 10.45 5.00
N LYS A 65 9.22 10.19 4.33
CA LYS A 65 9.26 9.56 3.00
C LYS A 65 9.01 8.05 3.08
N CYS A 66 8.40 7.55 2.01
CA CYS A 66 8.07 6.14 1.80
C CYS A 66 8.53 5.71 0.40
N GLY A 67 8.85 4.42 0.22
CA GLY A 67 9.03 3.85 -1.12
C GLY A 67 7.75 4.00 -1.97
N LEU A 68 7.89 4.00 -3.29
CA LEU A 68 6.80 4.34 -4.20
C LEU A 68 5.61 3.39 -4.08
N CYS A 69 5.90 2.13 -3.73
CA CYS A 69 4.97 1.04 -3.56
C CYS A 69 5.01 0.40 -2.16
N GLY A 70 5.43 1.18 -1.15
CA GLY A 70 5.27 0.84 0.27
C GLY A 70 6.47 0.18 0.95
N ASP A 71 7.56 -0.03 0.22
CA ASP A 71 8.85 -0.43 0.78
C ASP A 71 9.49 0.69 1.62
N ASP A 72 10.51 0.37 2.43
CA ASP A 72 11.34 1.38 3.10
C ASP A 72 12.03 2.28 2.07
N TYR A 73 11.85 3.59 2.21
CA TYR A 73 12.43 4.61 1.34
C TYR A 73 13.97 4.50 1.23
N LYS A 74 14.70 4.01 2.22
CA LYS A 74 16.16 3.88 2.12
C LYS A 74 16.64 2.67 1.31
N MET A 75 15.76 1.72 0.98
CA MET A 75 16.12 0.63 0.09
C MET A 75 16.52 1.17 -1.29
N PRO A 76 17.53 0.58 -1.95
CA PRO A 76 17.91 0.97 -3.30
C PRO A 76 16.77 0.68 -4.28
N GLN A 77 16.66 1.51 -5.31
CA GLN A 77 15.69 1.31 -6.38
C GLN A 77 16.25 0.39 -7.48
N PRO A 78 15.41 -0.44 -8.14
CA PRO A 78 14.00 -0.65 -7.82
C PRO A 78 13.84 -1.44 -6.51
N ARG A 79 13.00 -0.93 -5.61
CA ARG A 79 12.65 -1.62 -4.36
C ARG A 79 11.78 -2.86 -4.67
N PRO A 80 11.62 -3.81 -3.73
CA PRO A 80 10.92 -5.07 -4.02
C PRO A 80 9.55 -4.92 -4.67
N ASN A 81 8.74 -3.94 -4.27
CA ASN A 81 7.39 -3.73 -4.83
C ASN A 81 7.34 -2.70 -5.98
N GLU A 82 8.47 -2.11 -6.38
CA GLU A 82 8.56 -1.16 -7.50
C GLU A 82 8.72 -1.87 -8.85
N ASN A 83 8.47 -1.20 -9.98
CA ASN A 83 8.62 -1.82 -11.30
C ASN A 83 10.07 -2.27 -11.54
N GLY A 84 10.23 -3.52 -11.98
CA GLY A 84 11.54 -4.17 -12.10
C GLY A 84 12.12 -4.73 -10.79
N GLY A 85 11.44 -4.51 -9.65
CA GLY A 85 11.74 -5.14 -8.37
C GLY A 85 11.32 -6.62 -8.32
N LYS A 86 11.57 -7.27 -7.18
CA LYS A 86 11.24 -8.70 -6.97
C LYS A 86 9.77 -9.03 -7.27
N TYR A 87 8.84 -8.17 -6.85
CA TYR A 87 7.40 -8.34 -7.05
C TYR A 87 6.85 -7.49 -8.22
N GLY A 88 7.59 -6.48 -8.67
CA GLY A 88 7.27 -5.68 -9.86
C GLY A 88 7.65 -6.37 -11.16
N THR A 89 6.99 -7.49 -11.46
CA THR A 89 7.24 -8.32 -12.65
C THR A 89 6.66 -7.74 -13.95
N GLY A 90 5.95 -6.62 -13.90
CA GLY A 90 5.22 -6.05 -15.04
C GLY A 90 4.01 -6.86 -15.49
N THR A 91 3.48 -7.73 -14.62
CA THR A 91 2.31 -8.56 -14.92
C THR A 91 1.05 -7.72 -14.90
N ILE A 92 0.47 -7.46 -16.08
CA ILE A 92 -0.81 -6.76 -16.21
C ILE A 92 -1.92 -7.60 -15.58
N VAL A 93 -2.43 -7.16 -14.42
CA VAL A 93 -3.45 -7.89 -13.66
C VAL A 93 -4.86 -7.58 -14.15
N LYS A 94 -5.05 -6.45 -14.84
CA LYS A 94 -6.35 -6.03 -15.36
C LYS A 94 -6.22 -4.99 -16.47
N THR A 95 -7.19 -5.00 -17.38
CA THR A 95 -7.33 -4.03 -18.46
C THR A 95 -8.66 -3.30 -18.31
N TYR A 96 -8.63 -1.98 -18.49
CA TYR A 96 -9.78 -1.09 -18.37
C TYR A 96 -9.89 -0.20 -19.60
N LYS A 97 -11.03 0.49 -19.74
CA LYS A 97 -11.24 1.52 -20.75
C LYS A 97 -10.93 2.92 -20.20
N PRO A 98 -10.50 3.87 -21.04
CA PRO A 98 -10.37 5.27 -20.62
C PRO A 98 -11.68 5.80 -20.02
N GLY A 99 -11.59 6.56 -18.93
CA GLY A 99 -12.76 7.13 -18.25
C GLY A 99 -13.65 6.13 -17.49
N GLN A 100 -13.31 4.85 -17.48
CA GLN A 100 -14.11 3.81 -16.82
C GLN A 100 -14.19 4.04 -15.31
N MET A 101 -15.38 3.85 -14.73
CA MET A 101 -15.52 3.66 -13.29
C MET A 101 -15.08 2.23 -12.93
N ILE A 102 -14.15 2.12 -11.99
CA ILE A 102 -13.56 0.84 -11.58
C ILE A 102 -13.90 0.55 -10.12
N GLU A 103 -14.17 -0.72 -9.81
CA GLU A 103 -14.20 -1.21 -8.43
C GLU A 103 -12.76 -1.30 -7.91
N LEU A 104 -12.56 -0.82 -6.68
CA LEU A 104 -11.34 -0.90 -5.92
C LEU A 104 -11.63 -1.64 -4.61
N VAL A 105 -10.83 -2.65 -4.28
CA VAL A 105 -11.01 -3.45 -3.05
C VAL A 105 -9.73 -3.44 -2.24
N ALA A 106 -9.72 -2.68 -1.13
CA ALA A 106 -8.64 -2.71 -0.17
C ALA A 106 -8.97 -3.71 0.94
N ARG A 107 -8.06 -4.65 1.21
CA ARG A 107 -8.16 -5.60 2.32
C ARG A 107 -7.39 -5.07 3.51
N ILE A 108 -8.08 -4.88 4.63
CA ILE A 108 -7.50 -4.39 5.89
C ILE A 108 -7.47 -5.51 6.92
N THR A 109 -6.26 -5.94 7.29
CA THR A 109 -6.00 -7.01 8.25
C THR A 109 -5.94 -6.51 9.69
N ALA A 110 -5.57 -5.23 9.88
CA ALA A 110 -5.82 -4.48 11.09
C ALA A 110 -6.03 -2.99 10.75
N ASN A 111 -7.08 -2.41 11.32
CA ASN A 111 -7.62 -1.12 10.90
C ASN A 111 -7.20 -0.02 11.88
N HIS A 112 -6.52 1.00 11.37
CA HIS A 112 -6.00 2.15 12.11
C HIS A 112 -6.74 3.45 11.79
N MET A 113 -7.98 3.37 11.29
CA MET A 113 -8.80 4.50 10.81
C MET A 113 -8.07 5.30 9.73
N GLY A 114 -8.48 6.53 9.42
CA GLY A 114 -7.83 7.36 8.39
C GLY A 114 -8.51 7.22 7.03
N PHE A 115 -7.73 7.19 5.95
CA PHE A 115 -8.29 7.25 4.60
C PHE A 115 -7.42 6.57 3.54
N PHE A 116 -8.07 6.18 2.44
CA PHE A 116 -7.40 5.69 1.22
C PHE A 116 -7.36 6.76 0.14
N GLN A 117 -6.29 6.75 -0.65
CA GLN A 117 -6.14 7.51 -1.89
C GLN A 117 -5.63 6.61 -2.99
N TYR A 118 -5.90 7.03 -4.24
CA TYR A 118 -5.52 6.29 -5.42
C TYR A 118 -4.91 7.23 -6.46
N SER A 119 -3.90 6.74 -7.15
CA SER A 119 -3.21 7.48 -8.22
C SER A 119 -2.71 6.52 -9.28
N ILE A 120 -2.48 7.03 -10.48
CA ILE A 120 -1.97 6.25 -11.60
C ILE A 120 -0.67 6.87 -12.12
N CYS A 121 0.27 6.04 -12.51
CA CYS A 121 1.45 6.44 -13.25
C CYS A 121 1.53 5.66 -14.57
N PRO A 122 1.31 6.29 -15.74
CA PRO A 122 1.57 5.65 -17.03
C PRO A 122 3.09 5.54 -17.27
N LEU A 123 3.58 4.34 -17.54
CA LEU A 123 4.97 4.11 -17.92
C LEU A 123 5.13 4.21 -19.44
N ASN A 124 6.20 4.88 -19.89
CA ASN A 124 6.57 5.05 -21.29
C ASN A 124 7.18 3.78 -21.89
N HIS A 125 7.86 2.96 -21.07
CA HIS A 125 8.40 1.66 -21.47
C HIS A 125 8.53 0.70 -20.28
N GLY A 126 8.51 -0.63 -20.55
CA GLY A 126 8.34 -1.65 -19.50
C GLY A 126 9.38 -1.71 -18.36
N LYS A 127 10.54 -1.05 -18.50
CA LYS A 127 11.57 -0.94 -17.44
C LYS A 127 11.67 0.44 -16.80
N GLU A 128 10.77 1.37 -17.14
CA GLU A 128 10.73 2.67 -16.49
C GLU A 128 10.28 2.49 -15.05
N LEU A 129 10.93 3.21 -14.13
CA LEU A 129 10.51 3.25 -12.75
C LEU A 129 9.41 4.30 -12.60
N GLU A 130 8.30 3.95 -11.94
CA GLU A 130 7.32 4.95 -11.51
C GLU A 130 7.97 6.04 -10.63
N THR A 131 7.34 7.22 -10.53
CA THR A 131 7.83 8.32 -9.67
C THR A 131 6.69 9.00 -8.92
N GLU A 132 7.01 9.71 -7.84
CA GLU A 132 6.00 10.51 -7.11
C GLU A 132 5.40 11.60 -8.00
N GLU A 133 6.19 12.22 -8.87
CA GLU A 133 5.73 13.25 -9.83
C GLU A 133 4.72 12.68 -10.83
N CYS A 134 4.94 11.44 -11.27
CA CYS A 134 4.03 10.74 -12.17
C CYS A 134 2.68 10.46 -11.50
N PHE A 135 2.69 9.92 -10.28
CA PHE A 135 1.47 9.66 -9.51
C PHE A 135 0.69 10.95 -9.20
N ALA A 136 1.41 12.02 -8.83
CA ALA A 136 0.81 13.32 -8.53
C ALA A 136 0.06 13.94 -9.73
N LYS A 137 0.40 13.54 -10.97
CA LYS A 137 -0.27 14.04 -12.18
C LYS A 137 -1.63 13.38 -12.41
N TYR A 138 -1.86 12.17 -11.92
CA TYR A 138 -3.10 11.42 -12.15
C TYR A 138 -3.70 10.84 -10.86
N PRO A 139 -4.12 11.67 -9.90
CA PRO A 139 -4.94 11.23 -8.78
C PRO A 139 -6.32 10.77 -9.28
N LEU A 140 -6.87 9.73 -8.67
CA LEU A 140 -8.23 9.27 -9.00
C LEU A 140 -9.26 9.96 -8.10
N LYS A 141 -10.40 10.31 -8.70
CA LYS A 141 -11.58 10.78 -7.97
C LYS A 141 -12.47 9.59 -7.65
N MET A 142 -12.90 9.51 -6.39
CA MET A 142 -13.90 8.56 -5.94
C MET A 142 -15.25 8.82 -6.62
N GLU A 143 -16.18 7.87 -6.53
CA GLU A 143 -17.52 7.99 -7.11
C GLU A 143 -18.29 9.24 -6.66
N ASP A 144 -18.10 9.67 -5.41
CA ASP A 144 -18.69 10.88 -4.85
C ASP A 144 -17.95 12.18 -5.22
N GLY A 145 -16.91 12.09 -6.04
CA GLY A 145 -16.07 13.21 -6.48
C GLY A 145 -14.97 13.60 -5.49
N SER A 146 -14.86 12.95 -4.33
CA SER A 146 -13.78 13.20 -3.37
C SER A 146 -12.43 12.64 -3.83
N ASP A 147 -11.34 13.12 -3.23
CA ASP A 147 -9.98 12.61 -3.44
C ASP A 147 -9.61 11.44 -2.49
N ARG A 148 -10.51 11.10 -1.57
CA ARG A 148 -10.23 10.23 -0.43
C ARG A 148 -11.42 9.39 -0.06
N TYR A 149 -11.20 8.10 0.16
CA TYR A 149 -12.15 7.25 0.87
C TYR A 149 -11.84 7.27 2.37
N VAL A 150 -12.67 7.92 3.18
CA VAL A 150 -12.50 7.96 4.65
C VAL A 150 -13.09 6.71 5.28
N LEU A 151 -12.29 6.00 6.09
CA LEU A 151 -12.75 4.83 6.82
C LEU A 151 -13.77 5.22 7.89
N LYS A 152 -15.01 4.72 7.74
CA LYS A 152 -16.14 5.02 8.64
C LYS A 152 -16.24 4.07 9.85
N SER A 153 -15.41 3.03 9.89
CA SER A 153 -15.40 2.04 10.97
C SER A 153 -13.98 1.51 11.19
N SER A 154 -13.75 0.93 12.37
CA SER A 154 -12.52 0.22 12.75
C SER A 154 -12.57 -1.28 12.41
N ASN A 155 -13.53 -1.70 11.58
CA ASN A 155 -13.69 -3.11 11.23
C ASN A 155 -12.52 -3.58 10.33
N ARG A 156 -12.24 -4.88 10.39
CA ARG A 156 -11.30 -5.52 9.47
C ARG A 156 -12.07 -6.12 8.29
N GLY A 157 -11.37 -6.40 7.21
CA GLY A 157 -11.93 -7.06 6.02
C GLY A 157 -11.79 -6.22 4.76
N ASP A 158 -12.65 -6.53 3.79
CA ASP A 158 -12.62 -5.91 2.47
C ASP A 158 -13.45 -4.63 2.45
N TYR A 159 -12.79 -3.52 2.15
CA TYR A 159 -13.42 -2.25 1.86
C TYR A 159 -13.54 -2.11 0.34
N LYS A 160 -14.77 -1.94 -0.13
CA LYS A 160 -15.09 -1.76 -1.54
C LYS A 160 -15.46 -0.32 -1.82
N MET A 161 -14.94 0.21 -2.91
CA MET A 161 -15.18 1.58 -3.36
C MET A 161 -15.06 1.66 -4.87
N ASN A 162 -15.58 2.74 -5.44
CA ASN A 162 -15.49 3.01 -6.87
C ASN A 162 -14.73 4.31 -7.11
N ALA A 163 -13.94 4.34 -8.17
CA ALA A 163 -13.25 5.55 -8.63
C ALA A 163 -13.25 5.62 -10.16
N TYR A 164 -13.09 6.81 -10.70
CA TYR A 164 -13.00 7.02 -12.15
C TYR A 164 -11.55 7.05 -12.61
N LEU A 165 -11.24 6.29 -13.66
CA LEU A 165 -10.02 6.45 -14.43
C LEU A 165 -10.05 7.77 -15.22
N PRO A 166 -8.89 8.39 -15.52
CA PRO A 166 -8.86 9.59 -16.36
C PRO A 166 -9.40 9.29 -17.77
N LYS A 167 -10.20 10.20 -18.33
CA LYS A 167 -10.85 10.03 -19.65
C LYS A 167 -9.87 10.04 -20.81
N ASP A 168 -8.82 10.85 -20.68
CA ASP A 168 -7.84 11.09 -21.76
C ASP A 168 -6.53 10.33 -21.54
N LEU A 169 -6.54 9.32 -20.65
CA LEU A 169 -5.38 8.48 -20.37
C LEU A 169 -5.54 7.10 -21.00
N THR A 170 -4.56 6.72 -21.81
CA THR A 170 -4.34 5.36 -22.29
C THR A 170 -2.91 4.95 -21.94
N CYS A 171 -2.69 3.66 -21.71
CA CYS A 171 -1.38 3.12 -21.39
C CYS A 171 -1.36 1.61 -21.56
N GLU A 172 -0.28 1.10 -22.17
CA GLU A 172 -0.02 -0.34 -22.23
C GLU A 172 0.39 -0.89 -20.85
N HIS A 173 1.10 -0.08 -20.07
CA HIS A 173 1.51 -0.39 -18.70
C HIS A 173 1.34 0.85 -17.82
N CYS A 174 0.32 0.83 -16.98
CA CYS A 174 0.10 1.80 -15.91
C CYS A 174 0.35 1.14 -14.56
N VAL A 175 0.90 1.90 -13.63
CA VAL A 175 0.97 1.53 -12.22
C VAL A 175 -0.16 2.23 -11.49
N LEU A 176 -1.12 1.48 -10.94
CA LEU A 176 -2.13 2.00 -10.03
C LEU A 176 -1.62 1.86 -8.60
N ARG A 177 -1.51 2.97 -7.88
CA ARG A 177 -1.09 2.99 -6.48
C ARG A 177 -2.29 3.21 -5.57
N TRP A 178 -2.44 2.30 -4.62
CA TRP A 178 -3.23 2.52 -3.41
C TRP A 178 -2.31 3.07 -2.32
N GLU A 179 -2.77 4.09 -1.64
CA GLU A 179 -2.13 4.66 -0.46
C GLU A 179 -3.12 4.73 0.69
N TYR A 180 -2.74 4.16 1.83
CA TYR A 180 -3.50 4.22 3.07
C TYR A 180 -2.72 5.01 4.10
N VAL A 181 -3.29 6.14 4.51
CA VAL A 181 -2.77 6.95 5.62
C VAL A 181 -3.65 6.65 6.84
N ALA A 182 -3.03 6.04 7.86
CA ALA A 182 -3.69 5.75 9.13
C ALA A 182 -4.15 7.04 9.84
N GLY A 183 -4.99 6.90 10.87
CA GLY A 183 -5.57 8.05 11.58
C GLY A 183 -5.69 7.85 13.08
N ASN A 184 -4.90 6.96 13.67
CA ASN A 184 -4.97 6.60 15.08
C ASN A 184 -3.94 7.30 15.96
N ASN A 185 -2.90 7.94 15.41
CA ASN A 185 -1.93 8.67 16.22
C ASN A 185 -2.44 10.04 16.62
N TRP A 186 -2.15 10.46 17.85
CA TRP A 186 -2.34 11.83 18.31
C TRP A 186 -1.17 12.72 17.89
N GLY A 187 -1.45 13.92 17.40
CA GLY A 187 -0.40 14.86 17.02
C GLY A 187 -0.91 16.26 16.73
N LYS A 188 0.03 17.14 16.38
CA LYS A 188 -0.25 18.54 16.07
C LYS A 188 -0.78 18.70 14.65
N CYS A 189 -1.89 19.40 14.51
CA CYS A 189 -2.51 19.75 13.24
C CYS A 189 -1.90 21.04 12.64
N GLU A 190 -2.22 21.32 11.39
CA GLU A 190 -1.77 22.54 10.69
C GLU A 190 -2.26 23.83 11.37
N ASP A 191 -3.47 23.81 11.92
CA ASP A 191 -4.05 24.92 12.70
C ASP A 191 -3.43 25.09 14.09
N GLY A 192 -2.44 24.27 14.44
CA GLY A 192 -1.74 24.29 15.73
C GLY A 192 -2.43 23.53 16.86
N THR A 193 -3.65 23.05 16.66
CA THR A 193 -4.36 22.19 17.63
C THR A 193 -3.71 20.81 17.72
N ASN A 194 -4.06 20.02 18.75
CA ASN A 194 -3.65 18.62 18.82
C ASN A 194 -4.89 17.74 18.83
N LYS A 195 -4.95 16.76 17.94
CA LYS A 195 -6.04 15.78 17.88
C LYS A 195 -5.56 14.45 17.28
N GLN A 196 -6.39 13.42 17.41
CA GLN A 196 -6.19 12.14 16.76
C GLN A 196 -6.23 12.30 15.23
N GLY A 197 -5.34 11.61 14.52
CA GLY A 197 -5.18 11.68 13.06
C GLY A 197 -4.32 12.86 12.58
N CYS A 198 -3.82 13.71 13.48
CA CYS A 198 -2.89 14.79 13.14
C CYS A 198 -1.44 14.42 13.41
N GLY A 199 -0.53 15.16 12.79
CA GLY A 199 0.89 14.84 12.79
C GLY A 199 1.19 13.54 12.01
N PRO A 200 2.40 12.98 12.17
CA PRO A 200 2.81 11.81 11.41
C PRO A 200 1.95 10.57 11.71
N GLN A 201 1.35 10.03 10.66
CA GLN A 201 0.59 8.78 10.67
C GLN A 201 1.38 7.70 9.94
N GLU A 202 1.12 6.43 10.29
CA GLU A 202 1.66 5.32 9.52
C GLU A 202 1.05 5.31 8.11
N THR A 203 1.86 5.00 7.12
CA THR A 203 1.45 4.99 5.71
C THR A 203 1.70 3.62 5.12
N PHE A 204 0.76 3.14 4.32
CA PHE A 204 0.87 1.92 3.54
C PHE A 204 0.71 2.27 2.07
N LYS A 205 1.49 1.64 1.21
CA LYS A 205 1.33 1.78 -0.24
C LYS A 205 1.37 0.40 -0.89
N SER A 206 0.61 0.22 -1.97
CA SER A 206 0.75 -0.96 -2.83
C SER A 206 0.50 -0.58 -4.27
N CYS A 207 1.18 -1.22 -5.20
CA CYS A 207 1.09 -0.93 -6.63
C CYS A 207 0.56 -2.13 -7.42
N SER A 208 -0.32 -1.87 -8.38
CA SER A 208 -0.89 -2.85 -9.29
C SER A 208 -0.56 -2.46 -10.73
N ASP A 209 -0.06 -3.40 -11.52
CA ASP A 209 0.23 -3.17 -12.94
C ASP A 209 -1.04 -3.44 -13.77
N ILE A 210 -1.55 -2.41 -14.45
CA ILE A 210 -2.79 -2.45 -15.23
C ILE A 210 -2.56 -1.88 -16.64
N SER A 211 -3.52 -2.06 -17.54
CA SER A 211 -3.55 -1.35 -18.82
C SER A 211 -4.87 -0.59 -19.02
N ILE A 212 -4.82 0.49 -19.80
CA ILE A 212 -5.98 1.31 -20.15
C ILE A 212 -6.04 1.45 -21.67
N ALA A 213 -7.01 0.79 -22.31
CA ALA A 213 -7.18 0.71 -23.76
C ALA A 213 -8.66 0.55 -24.18
#